data_AF-A0A7W8TBE1-F1
#
_entry.id   AF-A0A7W8TBE1-F1
#
_cell.length_a   1.000
_cell.length_b   1.000
_cell.length_c   1.000
_cell.angle_alpha   90.00
_cell.angle_beta   90.00
_cell.angle_gamma   90.00
#
_symmetry.space_group_name_H-M   'P 1'
#
loop_
_entity.id
_entity.type
_entity.pdbx_description
1 polymer ?
#
loop_
_entity_poly.entity_id
_entity_poly.type
_entity_poly.pdbx_seq_one_letter_code
_entity_poly.pdbx_strand_id
1 'polypeptide(L)' 'MIGLEDRQSLAHDIHTAHKAGARLRLSCDTAGIDVRTLQRWNTGAGLVSGDGRPHAVRPQPAHALSAAERAEVLRVANE' A
#
# COMPACT_ATOMS: atom_id res chain seq x y z
N MET A 1 -3.95 -1.24 -4.71
CA MET A 1 -3.47 -1.20 -3.31
C MET A 1 -4.66 -1.54 -2.43
N ILE A 2 -4.52 -2.47 -1.49
CA ILE A 2 -5.64 -2.97 -0.69
C ILE A 2 -6.03 -1.91 0.35
N GLY A 3 -7.29 -1.46 0.30
CA GLY A 3 -7.86 -0.45 1.20
C GLY A 3 -7.96 -0.97 2.64
N LEU A 4 -8.15 -0.07 3.62
CA LEU A 4 -8.19 -0.46 5.03
C LEU A 4 -9.30 -1.49 5.31
N GLU A 5 -10.50 -1.24 4.81
CA GLU A 5 -11.66 -2.13 4.96
C GLU A 5 -11.37 -3.51 4.35
N ASP A 6 -10.86 -3.55 3.12
CA ASP A 6 -10.47 -4.81 2.47
C ASP A 6 -9.41 -5.57 3.29
N ARG A 7 -8.42 -4.88 3.86
CA ARG A 7 -7.40 -5.53 4.72
C ARG A 7 -8.03 -6.17 5.96
N GLN A 8 -8.98 -5.48 6.58
CA GLN A 8 -9.68 -5.97 7.78
C GLN A 8 -10.53 -7.19 7.44
N SER A 9 -11.30 -7.14 6.35
CA SER A 9 -12.11 -8.26 5.88
C SER A 9 -11.24 -9.47 5.53
N LEU A 10 -10.19 -9.28 4.71
CA LEU A 10 -9.27 -10.37 4.35
C LEU A 10 -8.60 -10.97 5.60
N ALA A 11 -8.12 -10.15 6.53
CA ALA A 11 -7.49 -10.65 7.75
C ALA A 11 -8.48 -11.45 8.60
N HIS A 12 -9.74 -10.98 8.72
CA HIS A 12 -10.80 -11.67 9.42
C HIS A 12 -11.07 -13.05 8.79
N ASP A 13 -11.30 -13.10 7.48
CA ASP A 13 -11.63 -14.32 6.76
C ASP A 13 -10.49 -15.34 6.83
N ILE A 14 -9.24 -14.89 6.65
CA ILE A 14 -8.06 -15.76 6.78
C ILE A 14 -7.94 -16.31 8.21
N HIS A 15 -8.17 -15.48 9.24
CA HIS A 15 -8.15 -15.94 10.62
C HIS A 15 -9.28 -16.93 10.92
N THR A 16 -10.48 -16.70 10.40
CA THR A 16 -11.62 -17.62 10.54
C THR A 16 -11.33 -18.97 9.88
N ALA A 17 -10.84 -18.96 8.64
CA ALA A 17 -10.46 -20.18 7.93
C ALA A 17 -9.33 -20.94 8.65
N HIS A 18 -8.31 -20.21 9.15
CA HIS A 18 -7.22 -20.82 9.88
C HIS A 18 -7.68 -21.46 11.20
N LYS A 19 -8.56 -20.79 11.95
CA LYS A 19 -9.19 -21.36 13.16
C LYS A 19 -10.05 -22.58 12.87
N ALA A 20 -10.67 -22.64 11.69
CA ALA A 20 -11.41 -23.80 11.21
C ALA A 20 -10.51 -24.96 10.73
N GLY A 21 -9.18 -24.81 10.82
CA GLY A 21 -8.20 -25.87 10.52
C GLY A 21 -7.48 -25.72 9.18
N ALA A 22 -7.76 -24.68 8.39
CA ALA A 22 -7.03 -24.43 7.15
C ALA A 22 -5.57 -24.06 7.45
N ARG A 23 -4.64 -24.51 6.59
CA ARG A 23 -3.22 -24.11 6.70
C ARG A 23 -3.10 -22.63 6.38
N LEU A 24 -2.52 -21.84 7.29
CA LEU A 24 -2.40 -20.38 7.14
C LEU A 24 -1.85 -19.96 5.77
N ARG A 25 -0.80 -20.63 5.28
CA ARG A 25 -0.23 -20.35 3.95
C ARG A 25 -1.26 -20.50 2.82
N LEU A 26 -2.03 -21.59 2.82
CA LEU A 26 -3.04 -21.84 1.79
C LEU A 26 -4.23 -20.86 1.90
N SER A 27 -4.60 -20.48 3.13
CA SER A 27 -5.63 -19.45 3.34
C SER A 27 -5.18 -18.09 2.79
N CYS A 28 -3.94 -17.68 3.05
CA CYS A 28 -3.37 -16.46 2.49
C CYS A 28 -3.28 -16.52 0.95
N ASP A 29 -2.77 -17.63 0.41
CA ASP A 29 -2.65 -17.86 -1.04
C ASP A 29 -4.03 -17.77 -1.73
N THR A 30 -5.07 -18.33 -1.11
CA THR A 30 -6.46 -18.27 -1.61
C THR A 30 -7.02 -16.84 -1.61
N ALA A 31 -6.68 -16.05 -0.58
CA ALA A 31 -7.03 -14.64 -0.50
C ALA A 31 -6.16 -13.75 -1.41
N GLY A 32 -5.21 -14.32 -2.17
CA GLY A 32 -4.35 -13.60 -3.10
C GLY A 32 -3.23 -12.78 -2.44
N ILE A 33 -2.87 -13.09 -1.20
CA ILE A 33 -1.79 -12.40 -0.48
C ILE A 33 -0.77 -13.39 0.09
N ASP A 34 0.49 -12.95 0.19
CA ASP A 34 1.52 -13.72 0.90
C ASP A 34 1.32 -13.65 2.43
N VAL A 35 1.75 -14.68 3.15
CA VAL A 35 1.71 -14.73 4.63
C VAL A 35 2.43 -13.54 5.27
N ARG A 36 3.53 -13.06 4.70
CA ARG A 36 4.25 -11.87 5.21
C ARG A 36 3.41 -10.61 5.07
N THR A 37 2.52 -10.53 4.08
CA THR A 37 1.60 -9.38 3.94
C THR A 37 0.62 -9.35 5.11
N LEU A 38 0.02 -10.50 5.45
CA LEU A 38 -0.85 -10.62 6.62
C LEU A 38 -0.10 -10.33 7.93
N GLN A 39 1.10 -10.89 8.09
CA GLN A 39 1.95 -10.62 9.26
C GLN A 39 2.27 -9.12 9.38
N ARG A 40 2.58 -8.44 8.27
CA ARG A 40 2.83 -6.99 8.27
C ARG A 40 1.59 -6.16 8.62
N TRP A 41 0.40 -6.62 8.26
CA TRP A 41 -0.82 -5.92 8.67
C TRP A 41 -1.09 -6.08 10.17
N ASN A 42 -0.89 -7.30 10.68
CA ASN A 42 -1.03 -7.64 12.10
C ASN A 42 0.07 -7.03 12.97
N THR A 43 1.26 -6.80 12.41
CA THR A 43 2.40 -6.20 13.11
C THR A 43 2.37 -4.69 12.91
N GLY A 44 2.04 -3.94 13.96
CA GLY A 44 1.91 -2.48 13.93
C GLY A 44 0.47 -2.03 13.67
N ALA A 45 0.28 -0.88 13.02
CA ALA A 45 -1.04 -0.28 12.79
C ALA A 45 -1.64 -0.59 11.41
N GLY A 46 -1.18 -1.65 10.72
CA GLY A 46 -1.54 -1.92 9.32
C GLY A 46 -3.04 -2.22 9.09
N LEU A 47 -3.72 -2.75 10.11
CA LEU A 47 -5.18 -2.96 10.14
C LEU A 47 -5.97 -1.80 10.77
N VAL A 48 -5.31 -0.71 11.16
CA VAL A 48 -5.96 0.47 11.78
C VAL A 48 -5.78 1.72 10.91
N SER A 49 -4.58 1.97 10.41
CA SER A 49 -4.23 3.18 9.64
C SER A 49 -4.29 2.99 8.13
N GLY A 50 -4.40 1.76 7.64
CA GLY A 50 -4.51 1.48 6.20
C GLY A 50 -3.20 1.76 5.45
N ASP A 51 -3.32 2.28 4.22
CA ASP A 51 -2.13 2.71 3.47
C ASP A 51 -1.81 4.18 3.74
N GLY A 52 -0.57 4.46 4.14
CA GLY A 52 -0.12 5.83 4.41
C GLY A 52 0.33 6.61 3.18
N ARG A 53 0.51 5.98 2.01
CA ARG A 53 1.10 6.68 0.83
C ARG A 53 0.21 7.79 0.26
N PRO A 54 -1.14 7.69 0.27
CA PRO A 54 -2.02 8.79 -0.13
C PRO A 54 -1.90 10.01 0.79
N HIS A 55 -1.64 9.80 2.08
CA HIS A 55 -1.55 10.86 3.09
C HIS A 55 -0.11 11.32 3.36
N ALA A 56 0.87 10.72 2.70
CA ALA A 56 2.27 11.06 2.88
C ALA A 56 2.53 12.49 2.37
N VAL A 57 3.04 13.36 3.26
CA VAL A 57 3.52 14.68 2.88
C VAL A 57 4.73 14.52 1.98
N ARG A 58 4.64 15.05 0.75
CA ARG A 58 5.72 15.04 -0.24
C ARG A 58 6.20 16.47 -0.46
N PRO A 59 7.16 16.96 0.35
CA PRO A 59 7.71 18.28 0.14
C PRO A 59 8.38 18.37 -1.22
N GLN A 60 8.40 19.58 -1.79
CA GLN A 60 9.11 19.83 -3.03
C GLN A 60 10.60 19.51 -2.85
N PRO A 61 11.21 18.68 -3.72
CA PRO A 61 12.64 18.41 -3.67
C PRO A 61 13.46 19.70 -3.77
N ALA A 62 14.58 19.79 -3.07
CA ALA A 62 15.46 20.96 -3.08
C ALA A 62 15.98 21.33 -4.48
N HIS A 63 16.05 20.34 -5.39
CA HIS A 63 16.50 20.50 -6.77
C HIS A 63 15.36 20.45 -7.79
N ALA A 64 14.12 20.64 -7.35
CA ALA A 64 13.00 20.72 -8.27
C ALA A 64 13.10 22.02 -9.09
N LEU A 65 12.93 21.91 -10.41
CA LEU A 65 12.88 23.06 -11.31
C LEU A 65 11.83 24.06 -10.83
N SER A 66 12.19 25.33 -10.84
CA SER A 66 11.26 26.44 -10.75
C SER A 66 10.27 26.41 -11.92
N ALA A 67 9.13 27.10 -11.77
CA ALA A 67 8.14 27.19 -12.83
C ALA A 67 8.72 27.77 -14.14
N ALA A 68 9.65 28.72 -14.03
CA ALA A 68 10.33 29.33 -15.18
C ALA A 68 11.26 28.34 -15.89
N GLU A 69 12.10 27.62 -15.14
CA GLU A 69 12.99 26.61 -15.71
C GLU A 69 12.18 25.48 -16.37
N ARG A 70 11.06 25.07 -15.75
CA ARG A 70 10.16 24.07 -16.32
C ARG A 70 9.54 24.53 -17.64
N ALA A 71 9.15 25.79 -17.74
CA ALA A 71 8.62 26.38 -18.97
C ALA A 71 9.69 26.44 -20.08
N GLU A 72 10.92 26.78 -19.73
CA GLU A 72 12.03 26.84 -20.69
C GLU A 72 12.39 25.46 -21.24
N VAL A 73 12.44 24.44 -20.38
CA VAL A 73 12.62 23.04 -20.82
C VAL A 73 11.53 22.62 -21.80
N LEU A 74 10.26 22.96 -21.52
CA LEU A 74 9.16 22.64 -22.42
C LEU A 74 9.23 23.41 -23.74
N ARG A 75 9.69 24.66 -23.73
CA ARG A 75 9.87 25.47 -24.93
C ARG A 75 10.90 24.82 -25.85
N VAL A 76 12.09 24.52 -25.33
CA VAL A 76 13.20 23.89 -26.08
C VAL A 76 12.83 22.50 -26.58
N ALA A 77 12.11 21.69 -25.79
CA ALA A 77 11.76 20.33 -26.17
C ALA A 77 10.67 20.24 -27.28
N ASN A 78 9.92 21.32 -27.50
CA ASN A 78 8.85 21.39 -28.51
C ASN A 78 9.24 22.21 -29.76
N GLU A 79 10.52 22.60 -29.89
CA GLU A 79 11.11 23.10 -31.14
C GLU A 79 11.44 21.94 -32.09
#